data_AF-A0AAU7KXN3-F1
#
_entry.id   AF-A0AAU7KXN3-F1
#
_cell.length_a   1.000
_cell.length_b   1.000
_cell.length_c   1.000
_cell.angle_alpha   90.00
_cell.angle_beta   90.00
_cell.angle_gamma   90.00
#
_symmetry.space_group_name_H-M   'P 1'
#
loop_
_entity.id
_entity.type
_entity.pdbx_description
1 polymer ?
#
loop_
_entity_poly.entity_id
_entity_poly.type
_entity_poly.pdbx_seq_one_letter_code
_entity_poly.pdbx_strand_id
1 'polypeptide(L)'
;MTVRSTESTSRFTPVEHLHLGNRLLRRRDVELKTGKSRSAIYAGISNGTFPAPVPIGDKSVAWLEEEVDAWIAARIQERNLSLGQAQGFNHQLEVSA
;
A
#
# COMPACT_ATOMS: atom_id res chain seq x y z
N MET A 1 27.42 -21.78 35.53
CA MET A 1 28.15 -21.82 34.24
C MET A 1 27.12 -21.53 33.15
N THR A 2 27.02 -20.27 32.73
CA THR A 2 25.97 -19.76 31.84
C THR A 2 26.52 -19.65 30.43
N VAL A 3 25.98 -20.41 29.47
CA VAL A 3 26.21 -20.13 28.05
C VAL A 3 24.93 -20.32 27.23
N ARG A 4 24.31 -19.16 26.97
CA ARG A 4 23.75 -18.66 25.70
C ARG A 4 22.71 -19.54 24.99
N SER A 5 21.45 -19.18 25.23
CA SER A 5 20.31 -19.43 24.37
C SER A 5 20.67 -19.21 22.90
N THR A 6 20.51 -20.25 22.09
CA THR A 6 20.56 -20.14 20.64
C THR A 6 19.25 -19.53 20.16
N GLU A 7 19.20 -18.21 19.99
CA GLU A 7 18.16 -17.57 19.20
C GLU A 7 18.34 -18.04 17.75
N SER A 8 17.54 -19.03 17.37
CA SER A 8 17.40 -19.45 15.98
C SER A 8 16.69 -18.33 15.22
N THR A 9 17.46 -17.35 14.74
CA THR A 9 17.00 -16.32 13.81
C THR A 9 16.51 -17.01 12.54
N SER A 10 15.22 -17.35 12.52
CA SER A 10 14.56 -17.86 11.33
C SER A 10 14.58 -16.74 10.30
N ARG A 11 15.32 -16.94 9.20
CA ARG A 11 15.37 -16.03 8.04
C ARG A 11 14.02 -15.87 7.32
N PHE A 12 12.98 -16.55 7.80
CA PHE A 12 11.63 -16.48 7.27
C PHE A 12 10.63 -16.26 8.40
N THR A 13 9.87 -15.18 8.27
CA THR A 13 8.72 -14.85 9.10
C THR A 13 7.58 -15.82 8.78
N PRO A 14 7.06 -16.57 9.77
CA PRO A 14 5.85 -17.36 9.56
C PRO A 14 4.67 -16.44 9.24
N VAL A 15 3.91 -16.77 8.20
CA VAL A 15 2.69 -16.02 7.85
C VAL A 15 1.55 -16.58 8.69
N GLU A 16 1.07 -15.81 9.68
CA GLU A 16 0.09 -16.28 10.68
C GLU A 16 -1.31 -16.50 10.09
N HIS A 17 -1.73 -15.73 9.09
CA HIS A 17 -3.02 -15.90 8.43
C HIS A 17 -2.95 -15.57 6.93
N LEU A 18 -3.53 -16.42 6.10
CA LEU A 18 -3.79 -16.15 4.67
C LEU A 18 -5.29 -15.94 4.50
N HIS A 19 -5.75 -14.69 4.41
CA HIS A 19 -7.14 -14.42 4.04
C HIS A 19 -7.32 -14.84 2.58
N LEU A 20 -8.30 -15.71 2.27
CA LEU A 20 -8.63 -16.05 0.89
C LEU A 20 -9.25 -14.82 0.24
N GLY A 21 -8.42 -14.13 -0.55
CA GLY A 21 -8.56 -12.73 -0.99
C GLY A 21 -7.17 -12.08 -1.14
N ASN A 22 -6.16 -12.61 -0.44
CA ASN A 22 -4.77 -12.16 -0.45
C ASN A 22 -4.00 -12.78 -1.61
N ARG A 23 -4.42 -12.48 -2.84
CA ARG A 23 -3.62 -12.85 -4.01
C ARG A 23 -2.36 -12.00 -4.04
N LEU A 24 -1.25 -12.63 -4.41
CA LEU A 24 -0.01 -11.93 -4.70
C LEU A 24 0.00 -11.44 -6.14
N LEU A 25 0.15 -10.13 -6.31
CA LEU A 25 0.24 -9.47 -7.60
C LEU A 25 1.69 -9.37 -8.04
N ARG A 26 2.00 -9.83 -9.24
CA ARG A 26 3.31 -9.54 -9.85
C ARG A 26 3.36 -8.09 -10.29
N ARG A 27 4.56 -7.54 -10.47
CA ARG A 27 4.78 -6.14 -10.90
C ARG A 27 3.85 -5.72 -12.04
N ARG A 28 3.70 -6.56 -13.07
CA ARG A 28 2.85 -6.27 -14.23
C ARG A 28 1.38 -6.10 -13.85
N ASP A 29 0.87 -6.93 -12.94
CA ASP A 29 -0.50 -6.82 -12.44
C ASP A 29 -0.68 -5.54 -11.61
N VAL A 30 0.32 -5.17 -10.81
CA VAL A 30 0.33 -3.91 -10.05
C VAL A 30 0.33 -2.69 -10.99
N GLU A 31 1.12 -2.72 -12.06
CA GLU A 31 1.12 -1.66 -13.08
C GLU A 31 -0.25 -1.53 -13.75
N LEU A 32 -0.89 -2.65 -14.12
CA LEU A 32 -2.23 -2.66 -14.71
C LEU A 32 -3.29 -2.12 -13.74
N LYS A 33 -3.22 -2.54 -12.48
CA LYS A 33 -4.21 -2.20 -11.45
C LYS A 33 -4.10 -0.75 -10.98
N THR A 34 -2.88 -0.22 -10.85
CA THR A 34 -2.63 1.14 -10.34
C THR A 34 -2.46 2.18 -11.45
N GLY A 35 -2.22 1.76 -12.69
CA GLY A 35 -1.84 2.63 -13.80
C GLY A 35 -0.45 3.29 -13.64
N LYS A 36 0.33 2.93 -12.61
CA LYS A 36 1.68 3.47 -12.40
C LYS A 36 2.69 2.73 -13.26
N SER A 37 3.67 3.47 -13.78
CA SER A 37 4.83 2.85 -14.41
C SER A 37 5.71 2.16 -13.37
N ARG A 38 6.51 1.18 -13.82
CA ARG A 38 7.55 0.55 -13.01
C ARG A 38 8.40 1.55 -12.19
N SER A 39 8.91 2.60 -12.83
CA SER A 39 9.79 3.57 -12.16
C SER A 39 9.04 4.34 -11.06
N ALA A 40 7.78 4.71 -11.30
CA ALA A 40 6.95 5.37 -10.31
C ALA A 40 6.63 4.47 -9.11
N ILE A 41 6.44 3.16 -9.33
CA ILE A 41 6.26 2.18 -8.26
C ILE A 41 7.52 2.15 -7.38
N TYR A 42 8.70 1.97 -7.96
CA TYR A 42 9.94 1.90 -7.19
C TYR A 42 10.32 3.24 -6.52
N ALA A 43 10.05 4.38 -7.15
CA ALA A 43 10.20 5.68 -6.51
C ALA A 43 9.23 5.83 -5.32
N GLY A 44 7.99 5.37 -5.49
CA GLY A 44 7.00 5.34 -4.41
C GLY A 44 7.46 4.50 -3.22
N ILE A 45 8.04 3.32 -3.47
CA ILE A 45 8.62 2.44 -2.45
C ILE A 45 9.78 3.14 -1.73
N SER A 46 10.71 3.74 -2.49
CA SER A 46 11.84 4.49 -1.91
C SER A 46 11.39 5.66 -1.04
N ASN A 47 10.27 6.28 -1.39
CA ASN A 47 9.70 7.42 -0.66
C ASN A 47 8.74 6.98 0.47
N GLY A 48 8.51 5.68 0.66
CA GLY A 48 7.54 5.16 1.64
C GLY A 48 6.07 5.48 1.33
N THR A 49 5.76 5.84 0.08
CA THR A 49 4.41 6.24 -0.38
C THR A 49 3.69 5.14 -1.15
N PHE A 50 4.31 3.98 -1.33
CA PHE A 50 3.74 2.83 -2.02
C PHE A 50 4.08 1.54 -1.23
N PRO A 51 3.19 0.54 -1.20
CA PRO A 51 3.41 -0.71 -0.47
C PRO A 51 4.73 -1.40 -0.84
N ALA A 52 5.41 -1.95 0.16
CA ALA A 52 6.65 -2.68 -0.04
C ALA A 52 6.38 -4.06 -0.68
N PRO A 53 7.26 -4.53 -1.58
CA PRO A 53 7.12 -5.85 -2.16
C PRO A 53 7.47 -6.98 -1.17
N VAL A 54 6.75 -8.08 -1.27
CA VAL A 54 7.06 -9.38 -0.64
C VAL A 54 7.98 -10.20 -1.56
N PRO A 55 9.16 -10.63 -1.10
CA PRO A 55 10.01 -11.55 -1.85
C PRO A 55 9.38 -12.95 -1.90
N ILE A 56 9.29 -13.52 -3.10
CA ILE A 56 8.71 -14.86 -3.35
C ILE A 56 9.67 -15.80 -4.10
N GLY A 57 10.94 -15.40 -4.19
CA GLY A 57 12.04 -16.16 -4.76
C GLY A 57 13.26 -15.27 -5.01
N ASP A 58 14.39 -15.86 -5.40
CA ASP A 58 15.70 -15.17 -5.44
C ASP A 58 15.73 -13.87 -6.25
N LYS A 59 14.93 -13.78 -7.31
CA LYS A 59 14.82 -12.59 -8.18
C LYS A 59 13.36 -12.21 -8.42
N SER A 60 12.49 -12.61 -7.51
CA SER A 60 11.05 -12.57 -7.70
C SER A 60 10.38 -11.88 -6.53
N VAL A 61 9.63 -10.82 -6.83
CA VAL A 61 8.82 -10.11 -5.85
C VAL A 61 7.35 -10.06 -6.29
N ALA A 62 6.47 -9.85 -5.32
CA ALA A 62 5.05 -9.63 -5.50
C ALA A 62 4.53 -8.65 -4.45
N TRP A 63 3.31 -8.16 -4.62
CA TRP A 63 2.60 -7.32 -3.64
C TRP A 63 1.36 -8.05 -3.18
N LEU A 64 0.96 -7.84 -1.94
CA LEU A 64 -0.35 -8.27 -1.50
C LEU A 64 -1.40 -7.41 -2.20
N GLU A 65 -2.39 -8.04 -2.82
CA GLU A 65 -3.48 -7.34 -3.51
C GLU A 65 -4.20 -6.36 -2.57
N GLU A 66 -4.44 -6.76 -1.32
CA GLU A 66 -5.08 -5.93 -0.30
C GLU A 66 -4.32 -4.64 0.01
N GLU A 67 -2.98 -4.67 0.04
CA GLU A 67 -2.16 -3.49 0.32
C GLU A 67 -2.22 -2.50 -0.84
N VAL A 68 -2.24 -3.02 -2.07
CA VAL A 68 -2.40 -2.21 -3.28
C VAL A 68 -3.81 -1.61 -3.32
N ASP A 69 -4.84 -2.37 -2.96
CA ASP A 69 -6.22 -1.88 -2.88
C ASP A 69 -6.39 -0.81 -1.79
N ALA A 70 -5.82 -1.02 -0.61
CA ALA A 70 -5.81 -0.03 0.46
C ALA A 70 -5.10 1.27 0.03
N TRP A 71 -3.96 1.13 -0.69
CA TRP A 71 -3.26 2.28 -1.26
C TRP A 71 -4.12 3.05 -2.29
N ILE A 72 -4.83 2.34 -3.18
CA ILE A 72 -5.76 2.97 -4.14
C ILE A 72 -6.87 3.72 -3.40
N ALA A 73 -7.47 3.09 -2.39
CA ALA A 73 -8.52 3.70 -1.58
C ALA A 73 -8.05 4.99 -0.88
N ALA A 74 -6.85 4.97 -0.29
CA ALA A 74 -6.24 6.16 0.33
C ALA A 74 -6.07 7.31 -0.69
N ARG A 75 -5.60 7.02 -1.90
CA ARG A 75 -5.46 8.03 -2.97
C ARG A 75 -6.80 8.63 -3.40
N ILE A 76 -7.84 7.82 -3.48
CA ILE A 76 -9.21 8.28 -3.77
C ILE A 76 -9.71 9.18 -2.64
N GLN A 77 -9.47 8.78 -1.39
CA GLN A 77 -9.85 9.56 -0.21
C GLN A 77 -9.13 10.92 -0.17
N GLU A 78 -7.81 10.95 -0.37
CA GLU A 78 -7.03 12.19 -0.45
C GLU A 78 -7.55 13.14 -1.54
N ARG A 79 -7.86 12.60 -2.73
CA ARG A 79 -8.49 13.37 -3.82
C ARG A 79 -9.84 13.92 -3.38
N ASN A 80 -10.69 13.09 -2.79
CA ASN A 80 -12.03 13.50 -2.34
C ASN A 80 -11.95 14.59 -1.27
N LEU A 81 -11.04 14.46 -0.29
CA LEU A 81 -10.80 15.49 0.72
C LEU A 81 -10.34 16.80 0.06
N SER A 82 -9.39 16.73 -0.87
CA SER A 82 -8.88 17.91 -1.58
C SER A 82 -9.99 18.62 -2.38
N LEU A 83 -10.88 17.87 -3.02
CA LEU A 83 -12.02 18.44 -3.78
C LEU A 83 -13.12 18.95 -2.86
N GLY A 84 -13.41 18.28 -1.74
CA GLY A 84 -14.39 18.73 -0.74
C GLY A 84 -13.99 20.03 -0.05
N GLN A 85 -12.68 20.24 0.18
CA GLN A 85 -12.17 21.52 0.70
C GLN A 85 -12.31 22.67 -0.30
N ALA A 86 -12.34 22.40 -1.60
CA ALA A 86 -12.61 23.43 -2.62
C ALA A 86 -14.10 23.80 -2.74
N GLN A 87 -15.02 22.95 -2.26
CA GLN A 87 -16.47 23.17 -2.33
C GLN A 87 -17.06 23.86 -1.08
N GLY A 88 -16.30 24.02 -0.01
CA GLY A 88 -16.78 24.55 1.28
C GLY A 88 -16.79 26.07 1.46
N PHE A 89 -16.55 26.88 0.42
CA PHE A 89 -16.39 28.34 0.57
C PHE A 89 -17.50 29.22 0.00
N ASN A 90 -18.64 28.65 -0.44
CA ASN A 90 -19.75 29.43 -0.99
C ASN A 90 -21.12 28.89 -0.57
N HIS A 91 -21.48 29.01 0.71
CA HIS A 91 -22.89 29.11 1.09
C HIS A 91 -23.10 29.71 2.49
N GLN A 92 -22.76 31.00 2.67
CA GLN A 92 -23.36 31.80 3.73
C GLN A 92 -23.44 33.27 3.29
N LEU A 93 -24.21 33.52 2.24
CA LEU A 93 -24.87 34.81 2.02
C LEU A 93 -26.34 34.50 1.71
N GLU A 94 -27.22 35.20 2.44
CA GLU A 94 -28.67 35.33 2.25
C GLU A 94 -29.60 34.18 2.68
N VAL A 95 -30.13 34.29 3.91
CA VAL A 95 -31.59 34.41 4.10
C VAL A 95 -31.91 35.30 5.30
N SER A 96 -32.19 36.55 4.95
CA SER A 96 -33.20 37.52 5.42
C SER A 96 -33.68 37.62 6.88
N ALA A 97 -33.90 38.90 7.20
CA ALA A 97 -35.01 39.51 7.96
C ALA A 97 -34.80 39.79 9.45
#